data_AF-A0A5D4GXX2-F1
#
_entry.id   AF-A0A5D4GXX2-F1
#
_cell.length_a   1.000
_cell.length_b   1.000
_cell.length_c   1.000
_cell.angle_alpha   90.00
_cell.angle_beta   90.00
_cell.angle_gamma   90.00
#
_symmetry.space_group_name_H-M   'P 1'
#
loop_
_entity.id
_entity.type
_entity.pdbx_description
1 polymer ?
#
loop_
_entity_poly.entity_id
_entity_poly.type
_entity_poly.pdbx_seq_one_letter_code
_entity_poly.pdbx_strand_id
1 'polypeptide(L)'
;MRWVARLALLVMLALGLVLALVPDLVLDDPGETSSWRVYAPERGFYPFEVNAVQLDAPVRVFVYLTVNGRFQPERQRPALTLTMSGDGRTVIAAPLDFTLYPPLIESPQAREAIYRDFAGTIDALGAENYLGIVGEGELEGLDILAVDVTLESMGARTDDTTRIVGYGLLGLAVFGLILSFRRRRENPNSKPPPKWGRG
;
A
#
# COMPACT_ATOMS: atom_id res chain seq x y z
N MET A 1 -9.70 -44.64 -0.36
CA MET A 1 -8.75 -43.98 0.58
C MET A 1 -7.67 -43.13 -0.11
N ARG A 2 -6.89 -43.65 -1.08
CA ARG A 2 -5.77 -42.89 -1.71
C ARG A 2 -6.18 -41.63 -2.49
N TRP A 3 -7.39 -41.60 -3.04
CA TRP A 3 -7.93 -40.43 -3.74
C TRP A 3 -8.32 -39.29 -2.81
N VAL A 4 -8.87 -39.60 -1.62
CA VAL A 4 -9.22 -38.60 -0.61
C VAL A 4 -7.97 -37.87 -0.10
N ALA A 5 -6.88 -38.59 0.14
CA ALA A 5 -5.60 -37.99 0.56
C ALA A 5 -5.00 -37.05 -0.50
N ARG A 6 -5.14 -37.38 -1.78
CA ARG A 6 -4.69 -36.51 -2.89
C ARG A 6 -5.53 -35.26 -3.01
N LEU A 7 -6.84 -35.40 -2.84
CA LEU A 7 -7.78 -34.28 -2.89
C LEU A 7 -7.51 -33.29 -1.74
N ALA A 8 -7.26 -33.81 -0.53
CA ALA A 8 -6.86 -32.99 0.61
C ALA A 8 -5.53 -32.23 0.37
N LEU A 9 -4.53 -32.89 -0.25
CA LEU A 9 -3.26 -32.25 -0.60
C LEU A 9 -3.43 -31.16 -1.67
N LEU A 10 -4.29 -31.38 -2.66
CA LEU A 10 -4.60 -30.36 -3.68
C LEU A 10 -5.33 -29.16 -3.08
N VAL A 11 -6.24 -29.39 -2.13
CA VAL A 11 -6.91 -28.31 -1.39
C VAL A 11 -5.92 -27.54 -0.53
N MET A 12 -5.00 -28.21 0.19
CA MET A 12 -3.92 -27.54 0.92
C MET A 12 -3.00 -26.74 -0.01
N LEU A 13 -2.69 -27.27 -1.20
CA LEU A 13 -1.84 -26.58 -2.17
C LEU A 13 -2.54 -25.34 -2.72
N ALA A 14 -3.82 -25.44 -3.07
CA ALA A 14 -4.62 -24.30 -3.51
C ALA A 14 -4.76 -23.24 -2.39
N LEU A 15 -5.02 -23.67 -1.16
CA LEU A 15 -5.12 -22.78 -0.01
C LEU A 15 -3.78 -22.10 0.32
N GLY A 16 -2.67 -22.84 0.27
CA GLY A 16 -1.32 -22.30 0.45
C GLY A 16 -0.94 -21.32 -0.66
N LEU A 17 -1.33 -21.59 -1.91
CA LEU A 17 -1.16 -20.68 -3.03
C LEU A 17 -1.97 -19.39 -2.84
N VAL A 18 -3.23 -19.52 -2.42
CA VAL A 18 -4.09 -18.37 -2.11
C VAL A 18 -3.46 -17.53 -1.00
N LEU A 19 -3.07 -18.12 0.13
CA LEU A 19 -2.49 -17.39 1.26
C LEU A 19 -1.11 -16.79 0.95
N ALA A 20 -0.31 -17.42 0.07
CA ALA A 20 1.02 -16.93 -0.29
C ALA A 20 1.03 -15.86 -1.37
N LEU A 21 0.06 -15.89 -2.31
CA LEU A 21 0.06 -15.00 -3.48
C LEU A 21 -1.09 -13.98 -3.49
N VAL A 22 -2.23 -14.29 -2.87
CA VAL A 22 -3.40 -13.38 -2.90
C VAL A 22 -3.20 -12.09 -2.11
N PRO A 23 -2.42 -12.01 -1.02
CA PRO A 23 -2.23 -10.73 -0.33
C PRO A 23 -1.64 -9.61 -1.21
N ASP A 24 -0.89 -9.97 -2.25
CA ASP A 24 -0.33 -9.01 -3.22
C ASP A 24 -1.22 -8.85 -4.48
N LEU A 25 -2.27 -9.68 -4.63
CA LEU A 25 -3.26 -9.66 -5.73
C LEU A 25 -4.60 -9.04 -5.33
N VAL A 26 -4.81 -8.77 -4.04
CA VAL A 26 -5.79 -7.76 -3.64
C VAL A 26 -5.28 -6.47 -4.25
N LEU A 27 -5.89 -6.10 -5.38
CA LEU A 27 -5.71 -4.82 -6.07
C LEU A 27 -5.57 -3.74 -5.01
N ASP A 28 -4.58 -2.84 -5.15
CA ASP A 28 -4.44 -1.61 -4.38
C ASP A 28 -5.84 -1.13 -3.99
N ASP A 29 -6.27 -1.45 -2.77
CA ASP A 29 -7.49 -0.89 -2.23
C ASP A 29 -7.12 0.60 -2.17
N PRO A 30 -7.82 1.50 -2.88
CA PRO A 30 -7.52 2.91 -2.80
C PRO A 30 -7.78 3.29 -1.35
N GLY A 31 -6.71 3.23 -0.55
CA GLY A 31 -6.80 3.20 0.89
C GLY A 31 -7.62 4.39 1.35
N GLU A 32 -8.43 4.19 2.39
CA GLU A 32 -9.40 5.16 2.88
C GLU A 32 -8.82 6.58 2.81
N THR A 33 -9.31 7.33 1.82
CA THR A 33 -8.70 8.59 1.40
C THR A 33 -9.39 9.70 2.16
N SER A 34 -8.73 10.20 3.19
CA SER A 34 -9.19 11.37 3.92
C SER A 34 -8.62 12.63 3.27
N SER A 35 -9.46 13.65 3.09
CA SER A 35 -9.09 14.89 2.41
C SER A 35 -9.57 16.10 3.20
N TRP A 36 -8.70 17.08 3.32
CA TRP A 36 -8.94 18.35 4.00
C TRP A 36 -8.68 19.50 3.06
N ARG A 37 -9.67 20.39 2.91
CA ARG A 37 -9.43 21.71 2.34
C ARG A 37 -8.61 22.52 3.35
N VAL A 38 -7.50 23.11 2.93
CA VAL A 38 -6.60 23.91 3.78
C VAL A 38 -6.40 25.33 3.27
N TYR A 39 -6.98 25.65 2.11
CA TYR A 39 -7.04 26.99 1.56
C TYR A 39 -8.35 27.20 0.81
N ALA A 40 -8.96 28.35 0.98
CA ALA A 40 -10.02 28.88 0.13
C ALA A 40 -9.84 30.39 -0.04
N PRO A 41 -10.15 31.01 -1.20
CA PRO A 41 -9.85 32.41 -1.47
C PRO A 41 -10.45 33.38 -0.45
N GLU A 42 -11.65 33.08 0.06
CA GLU A 42 -12.33 33.88 1.08
C GLU A 42 -11.70 33.80 2.47
N ARG A 43 -10.90 32.77 2.75
CA ARG A 43 -10.37 32.45 4.09
C ARG A 43 -8.84 32.48 4.16
N GLY A 44 -8.15 32.32 3.04
CA GLY A 44 -6.71 32.06 3.00
C GLY A 44 -6.37 30.67 3.53
N PHE A 45 -5.10 30.48 3.91
CA PHE A 45 -4.61 29.22 4.49
C PHE A 45 -5.09 29.04 5.93
N TYR A 46 -5.47 27.83 6.28
CA TYR A 46 -5.82 27.45 7.65
C TYR A 46 -5.30 26.05 7.99
N PRO A 47 -4.99 25.82 9.28
CA PRO A 47 -4.46 24.54 9.73
C PRO A 47 -5.52 23.42 9.62
N PHE A 48 -5.04 22.19 9.55
CA PHE A 48 -5.85 20.99 9.63
C PHE A 48 -5.29 20.02 10.66
N GLU A 49 -6.16 19.20 11.24
CA GLU A 49 -5.80 18.20 12.23
C GLU A 49 -6.13 16.80 11.71
N VAL A 50 -5.21 15.87 11.93
CA VAL A 50 -5.36 14.46 11.60
C VAL A 50 -5.29 13.68 12.90
N ASN A 51 -6.33 12.92 13.20
CA ASN A 51 -6.33 12.06 14.36
C ASN A 51 -5.61 10.75 14.03
N ALA A 52 -4.57 10.41 14.79
CA ALA A 52 -3.76 9.23 14.51
C ALA A 52 -4.47 7.91 14.78
N VAL A 53 -5.52 7.91 15.63
CA VAL A 53 -6.35 6.72 15.88
C VAL A 53 -7.12 6.29 14.61
N GLN A 54 -7.27 7.19 13.63
CA GLN A 54 -7.86 6.87 12.33
C GLN A 54 -6.82 6.30 11.33
N LEU A 55 -5.54 6.26 11.71
CA LEU A 55 -4.47 5.74 10.86
C LEU A 55 -4.15 4.30 11.30
N ASP A 56 -4.54 3.32 10.49
CA ASP A 56 -4.24 1.90 10.77
C ASP A 56 -2.91 1.44 10.15
N ALA A 57 -2.30 2.27 9.30
CA ALA A 57 -1.04 2.02 8.61
C ALA A 57 -0.29 3.35 8.36
N PRO A 58 1.01 3.32 8.03
CA PRO A 58 1.70 4.50 7.52
C PRO A 58 0.96 5.08 6.31
N VAL A 59 0.76 6.39 6.30
CA VAL A 59 0.00 7.08 5.24
C VAL A 59 0.88 8.08 4.50
N ARG A 60 0.70 8.16 3.19
CA ARG A 60 1.35 9.11 2.30
C ARG A 60 0.54 10.40 2.27
N VAL A 61 1.23 11.53 2.45
CA VAL A 61 0.64 12.86 2.44
C VAL A 61 0.83 13.48 1.07
N PHE A 62 -0.27 13.76 0.38
CA PHE A 62 -0.28 14.47 -0.89
C PHE A 62 -0.93 15.84 -0.73
N VAL A 63 -0.43 16.82 -1.47
CA VAL A 63 -1.02 18.15 -1.55
C VAL A 63 -1.47 18.39 -2.98
N TYR A 64 -2.72 18.81 -3.13
CA TYR A 64 -3.35 19.18 -4.37
C TYR A 64 -3.55 20.70 -4.38
N LEU A 65 -3.01 21.34 -5.40
CA LEU A 65 -3.10 22.77 -5.62
C LEU A 65 -3.96 23.01 -6.87
N THR A 66 -5.10 23.66 -6.69
CA THR A 66 -5.96 24.12 -7.78
C THR A 66 -5.71 25.60 -8.00
N VAL A 67 -5.33 25.96 -9.22
CA VAL A 67 -5.11 27.36 -9.64
C VAL A 67 -6.01 27.73 -10.80
N ASN A 68 -6.35 29.01 -10.88
CA ASN A 68 -6.91 29.60 -12.08
C ASN A 68 -5.76 29.92 -13.04
N GLY A 69 -5.82 29.33 -14.22
CA GLY A 69 -4.77 29.39 -15.22
C GLY A 69 -3.80 28.21 -15.12
N ARG A 70 -2.56 28.45 -15.54
CA ARG A 70 -1.49 27.46 -15.56
C ARG A 70 -0.20 28.14 -15.17
N PHE A 71 0.61 27.47 -14.38
CA PHE A 71 2.00 27.81 -14.19
C PHE A 71 2.89 26.64 -14.61
N GLN A 72 4.17 26.92 -14.81
CA GLN A 72 5.17 25.90 -15.10
C GLN A 72 5.90 25.55 -13.78
N PRO A 73 5.70 24.34 -13.22
CA PRO A 73 6.45 23.89 -12.06
C PRO A 73 7.97 23.94 -12.31
N GLU A 74 8.72 24.39 -11.32
CA GLU A 74 10.17 24.56 -11.39
C GLU A 74 10.82 24.01 -10.13
N ARG A 75 11.83 23.14 -10.30
CA ARG A 75 12.54 22.54 -9.17
C ARG A 75 13.21 23.61 -8.33
N GLN A 76 13.23 23.41 -7.01
CA GLN A 76 13.83 24.32 -6.03
C GLN A 76 13.16 25.70 -5.95
N ARG A 77 11.99 25.87 -6.58
CA ARG A 77 11.17 27.08 -6.46
C ARG A 77 9.76 26.69 -6.01
N PRO A 78 9.58 26.35 -4.73
CA PRO A 78 8.34 25.78 -4.24
C PRO A 78 7.18 26.77 -4.39
N ALA A 79 6.02 26.28 -4.80
CA ALA A 79 4.79 27.06 -4.83
C ALA A 79 4.10 27.08 -3.47
N LEU A 80 4.20 25.99 -2.72
CA LEU A 80 3.67 25.87 -1.37
C LEU A 80 4.70 25.24 -0.44
N THR A 81 4.46 25.39 0.85
CA THR A 81 5.18 24.64 1.89
C THR A 81 4.16 23.91 2.77
N LEU A 82 4.47 22.68 3.16
CA LEU A 82 3.72 21.94 4.18
C LEU A 82 4.62 21.68 5.38
N THR A 83 4.13 22.02 6.56
CA THR A 83 4.72 21.55 7.83
C THR A 83 3.69 20.72 8.56
N MET A 84 4.08 19.53 9.02
CA MET A 84 3.27 18.73 9.94
C MET A 84 4.04 18.47 11.22
N SER A 85 3.32 18.56 12.35
CA SER A 85 3.86 18.27 13.67
C SER A 85 2.99 17.26 14.41
N GLY A 86 3.62 16.34 15.13
CA GLY A 86 2.96 15.39 16.03
C GLY A 86 3.59 15.51 17.42
N ASP A 87 2.76 15.57 18.46
CA ASP A 87 3.18 15.73 19.86
C ASP A 87 4.21 16.87 20.07
N GLY A 88 4.02 17.99 19.36
CA GLY A 88 4.88 19.17 19.43
C GLY A 88 6.21 19.05 18.70
N ARG A 89 6.44 18.00 17.92
CA ARG A 89 7.65 17.80 17.09
C ARG A 89 7.30 17.82 15.61
N THR A 90 8.10 18.51 14.81
CA THR A 90 7.96 18.49 13.36
C THR A 90 8.31 17.11 12.81
N VAL A 91 7.36 16.50 12.09
CA VAL A 91 7.52 15.19 11.43
C VAL A 91 7.66 15.33 9.92
N ILE A 92 7.08 16.38 9.34
CA ILE A 92 7.22 16.72 7.92
C ILE A 92 7.50 18.23 7.82
N ALA A 93 8.50 18.57 7.00
CA ALA A 93 8.72 19.93 6.51
C ALA A 93 9.07 19.81 5.03
N ALA A 94 8.11 20.12 4.16
CA ALA A 94 8.19 19.83 2.74
C ALA A 94 7.98 21.10 1.90
N PRO A 95 8.99 21.54 1.12
CA PRO A 95 8.77 22.45 0.01
C PRO A 95 8.07 21.69 -1.12
N LEU A 96 7.00 22.26 -1.67
CA LEU A 96 6.16 21.64 -2.71
C LEU A 96 6.35 22.41 -4.02
N ASP A 97 7.09 21.82 -4.95
CA ASP A 97 7.43 22.44 -6.24
C ASP A 97 6.56 21.93 -7.40
N PHE A 98 5.77 20.87 -7.17
CA PHE A 98 4.82 20.28 -8.12
C PHE A 98 5.47 19.77 -9.42
N THR A 99 6.77 19.45 -9.39
CA THR A 99 7.50 18.96 -10.58
C THR A 99 7.39 17.45 -10.78
N LEU A 100 6.99 16.71 -9.74
CA LEU A 100 6.98 15.24 -9.76
C LEU A 100 5.85 14.65 -10.61
N TYR A 101 4.70 15.32 -10.65
CA TYR A 101 3.51 14.84 -11.35
C TYR A 101 3.07 15.84 -12.43
N PRO A 102 2.61 15.36 -13.59
CA PRO A 102 2.02 16.25 -14.58
C PRO A 102 0.71 16.86 -14.03
N PRO A 103 0.38 18.11 -14.42
CA PRO A 103 -0.87 18.72 -13.99
C PRO A 103 -2.07 17.97 -14.58
N LEU A 104 -3.11 17.80 -13.76
CA LEU A 104 -4.40 17.29 -14.19
C LEU A 104 -5.23 18.45 -14.75
N ILE A 105 -5.64 18.30 -16.00
CA ILE A 105 -6.45 19.27 -16.74
C ILE A 105 -7.57 18.50 -17.42
N GLU A 106 -8.83 18.81 -17.09
CA GLU A 106 -9.98 18.07 -17.63
C GLU A 106 -10.16 18.26 -19.13
N SER A 107 -9.87 19.46 -19.65
CA SER A 107 -9.94 19.77 -21.08
C SER A 107 -8.93 20.84 -21.48
N PRO A 108 -8.50 20.90 -22.76
CA PRO A 108 -7.58 21.94 -23.24
C PRO A 108 -8.09 23.38 -23.02
N GLN A 109 -9.41 23.57 -22.97
CA GLN A 109 -10.08 24.84 -22.73
C GLN A 109 -10.37 25.10 -21.24
N ALA A 110 -10.09 24.13 -20.35
CA ALA A 110 -10.23 24.31 -18.92
C ALA A 110 -9.37 25.49 -18.47
N ARG A 111 -10.00 26.37 -17.70
CA ARG A 111 -9.33 27.52 -17.07
C ARG A 111 -8.53 27.08 -15.87
N GLU A 112 -8.96 26.01 -15.20
CA GLU A 112 -8.34 25.52 -13.98
C GLU A 112 -7.36 24.40 -14.29
N ALA A 113 -6.31 24.32 -13.48
CA ALA A 113 -5.38 23.21 -13.49
C ALA A 113 -5.12 22.75 -12.06
N ILE A 114 -5.05 21.43 -11.88
CA ILE A 114 -4.79 20.80 -10.58
C ILE A 114 -3.37 20.23 -10.61
N TYR A 115 -2.55 20.65 -9.66
CA TYR A 115 -1.19 20.19 -9.47
C TYR A 115 -1.14 19.32 -8.23
N ARG A 116 -0.37 18.22 -8.27
CA ARG A 116 -0.21 17.30 -7.14
C ARG A 116 1.27 17.21 -6.79
N ASP A 117 1.58 17.18 -5.50
CA ASP A 117 2.93 16.88 -5.02
C ASP A 117 2.90 16.00 -3.76
N PHE A 118 3.99 15.28 -3.53
CA PHE A 118 4.17 14.39 -2.39
C PHE A 118 4.93 15.11 -1.28
N ALA A 119 4.30 15.25 -0.11
CA ALA A 119 4.89 15.99 1.00
C ALA A 119 5.67 15.08 1.97
N GLY A 120 5.35 13.79 2.03
CA GLY A 120 6.02 12.86 2.93
C GLY A 120 5.12 11.73 3.41
N THR A 121 5.61 10.94 4.35
CA THR A 121 4.86 9.84 4.98
C THR A 121 4.81 10.08 6.48
N ILE A 122 3.66 9.85 7.09
CA ILE A 122 3.50 9.84 8.55
C ILE A 122 3.20 8.41 9.02
N ASP A 123 3.76 8.02 10.16
CA ASP A 123 3.51 6.72 10.79
C ASP A 123 2.29 6.80 11.70
N ALA A 124 1.38 5.83 11.59
CA ALA A 124 0.18 5.73 12.44
C ALA A 124 0.43 5.81 13.95
N LEU A 125 1.59 5.30 14.42
CA LEU A 125 1.92 5.20 15.84
C LEU A 125 2.84 6.33 16.33
N GLY A 126 3.06 7.37 15.51
CA GLY A 126 4.07 8.40 15.79
C GLY A 126 3.60 9.53 16.70
N ALA A 127 2.29 9.76 16.85
CA ALA A 127 1.68 10.78 17.69
C ALA A 127 0.19 10.46 17.92
N GLU A 128 -0.49 11.13 18.87
CA GLU A 128 -1.96 11.00 19.01
C GLU A 128 -2.72 11.84 17.97
N ASN A 129 -2.21 13.02 17.66
CA ASN A 129 -2.76 13.92 16.65
C ASN A 129 -1.63 14.61 15.89
N TYR A 130 -1.86 14.83 14.60
CA TYR A 130 -0.98 15.63 13.75
C TYR A 130 -1.63 16.96 13.41
N LEU A 131 -0.89 18.05 13.59
CA LEU A 131 -1.27 19.38 13.14
C LEU A 131 -0.49 19.69 11.87
N GLY A 132 -1.21 19.92 10.77
CA GLY A 132 -0.66 20.32 9.49
C GLY A 132 -0.95 21.79 9.16
N ILE A 133 0.05 22.46 8.62
CA ILE A 133 -0.01 23.86 8.18
C ILE A 133 0.57 23.93 6.78
N VAL A 134 -0.25 24.38 5.84
CA VAL A 134 0.19 24.75 4.49
C VAL A 134 0.32 26.25 4.39
N GLY A 135 1.34 26.72 3.70
CA GLY A 135 1.54 28.13 3.40
C GLY A 135 2.11 28.34 2.00
N GLU A 136 2.22 29.60 1.62
CA GLU A 136 2.86 30.01 0.36
C GLU A 136 4.35 29.62 0.35
N GLY A 137 4.85 29.32 -0.84
CA GLY A 137 6.26 29.11 -1.10
C GLY A 137 6.93 30.36 -1.68
N GLU A 138 7.96 30.13 -2.49
CA GLU A 138 8.73 31.18 -3.17
C GLU A 138 8.12 31.58 -4.52
N LEU A 139 7.23 30.77 -5.08
CA LEU A 139 6.52 31.11 -6.31
C LEU A 139 5.34 32.04 -6.00
N GLU A 140 5.53 33.32 -6.28
CA GLU A 140 4.50 34.36 -6.14
C GLU A 140 3.57 34.45 -7.36
N GLY A 141 2.43 35.11 -7.18
CA GLY A 141 1.52 35.48 -8.27
C GLY A 141 0.62 34.35 -8.78
N LEU A 142 0.48 33.27 -8.02
CA LEU A 142 -0.47 32.20 -8.31
C LEU A 142 -1.89 32.65 -7.92
N ASP A 143 -2.82 32.53 -8.86
CA ASP A 143 -4.26 32.69 -8.58
C ASP A 143 -4.79 31.36 -7.99
N ILE A 144 -4.53 31.14 -6.71
CA ILE A 144 -4.90 29.92 -6.00
C ILE A 144 -6.41 29.92 -5.76
N LEU A 145 -7.08 28.89 -6.27
CA LEU A 145 -8.49 28.63 -6.04
C LEU A 145 -8.70 27.72 -4.84
N ALA A 146 -7.80 26.78 -4.63
CA ALA A 146 -8.00 25.74 -3.64
C ALA A 146 -6.69 25.01 -3.32
N VAL A 147 -6.53 24.61 -2.06
CA VAL A 147 -5.50 23.64 -1.68
C VAL A 147 -6.15 22.57 -0.82
N ASP A 148 -5.97 21.32 -1.24
CA ASP A 148 -6.42 20.13 -0.51
C ASP A 148 -5.20 19.31 -0.07
N VAL A 149 -5.24 18.82 1.16
CA VAL A 149 -4.32 17.81 1.64
C VAL A 149 -5.06 16.49 1.71
N THR A 150 -4.46 15.45 1.15
CA THR A 150 -5.04 14.11 1.08
C THR A 150 -4.08 13.10 1.67
N LEU A 151 -4.58 12.24 2.54
CA LEU A 151 -3.85 11.11 3.08
C LEU A 151 -4.25 9.86 2.33
N GLU A 152 -3.27 9.18 1.77
CA GLU A 152 -3.43 7.89 1.10
C GLU A 152 -2.77 6.81 1.95
N SER A 153 -3.57 5.88 2.46
CA SER A 153 -3.03 4.73 3.20
C SER A 153 -2.10 3.92 2.29
N MET A 154 -0.90 3.62 2.79
CA MET A 154 -0.12 2.54 2.19
C MET A 154 -0.79 1.27 2.66
N GLY A 155 -1.47 0.56 1.73
CA GLY A 155 -2.33 -0.59 2.02
C GLY A 155 -1.85 -1.46 3.18
N ALA A 156 -2.81 -1.96 3.97
CA ALA A 156 -2.56 -2.68 5.22
C ALA A 156 -1.28 -3.54 5.12
N ARG A 157 -0.35 -3.38 6.07
CA ARG A 157 0.80 -4.29 6.15
C ARG A 157 0.24 -5.69 6.18
N THR A 158 0.35 -6.42 5.07
CA THR A 158 0.04 -7.84 5.07
C THR A 158 0.91 -8.46 6.15
N ASP A 159 0.28 -8.94 7.22
CA ASP A 159 0.96 -9.57 8.35
C ASP A 159 1.89 -10.65 7.79
N ASP A 160 3.21 -10.47 7.94
CA ASP A 160 4.24 -11.36 7.39
C ASP A 160 4.02 -12.82 7.83
N THR A 161 3.33 -13.00 8.96
CA THR A 161 2.87 -14.29 9.48
C THR A 161 2.01 -15.05 8.45
N THR A 162 1.14 -14.38 7.71
CA THR A 162 0.26 -15.00 6.71
C THR A 162 1.05 -15.57 5.54
N ARG A 163 2.10 -14.87 5.10
CA ARG A 163 3.02 -15.35 4.04
C ARG A 163 3.85 -16.53 4.52
N ILE A 164 4.40 -16.47 5.74
CA ILE A 164 5.19 -17.56 6.33
C ILE A 164 4.33 -18.83 6.42
N VAL A 165 3.09 -18.71 6.90
CA VAL A 165 2.12 -19.81 6.97
C VAL A 165 1.75 -20.32 5.58
N GLY A 166 1.50 -19.42 4.63
CA GLY A 166 1.21 -19.75 3.23
C GLY A 166 2.31 -20.57 2.56
N TYR A 167 3.56 -20.12 2.65
CA TYR A 167 4.72 -20.86 2.13
C TYR A 167 4.94 -22.19 2.85
N GLY A 168 4.73 -22.25 4.17
CA GLY A 168 4.79 -23.50 4.93
C GLY A 168 3.79 -24.54 4.46
N LEU A 169 2.54 -24.12 4.24
CA LEU A 169 1.46 -24.95 3.67
C LEU A 169 1.79 -25.43 2.26
N LEU A 170 2.32 -24.54 1.41
CA LEU A 170 2.70 -24.85 0.03
C LEU A 170 3.82 -25.90 -0.03
N GLY A 171 4.86 -25.73 0.80
CA GLY A 171 5.96 -26.68 0.92
C GLY A 171 5.50 -28.07 1.38
N LEU A 172 4.66 -28.13 2.43
CA LEU A 172 4.10 -29.39 2.93
C LEU A 172 3.23 -30.09 1.89
N ALA A 173 2.39 -29.33 1.17
CA ALA A 173 1.51 -29.88 0.15
C ALA A 173 2.30 -30.45 -1.05
N VAL A 174 3.30 -29.72 -1.55
CA VAL A 174 4.18 -30.18 -2.64
C VAL A 174 4.95 -31.42 -2.23
N PHE A 175 5.55 -31.42 -1.04
CA PHE A 175 6.32 -32.56 -0.55
C PHE A 175 5.45 -33.82 -0.35
N GLY A 176 4.27 -33.65 0.23
CA GLY A 176 3.27 -34.71 0.37
C GLY A 176 2.79 -35.24 -1.00
N LEU A 177 2.60 -34.36 -1.97
CA LEU A 177 2.22 -34.73 -3.33
C LEU A 177 3.30 -35.59 -4.01
N ILE A 178 4.57 -35.16 -3.95
CA ILE A 178 5.72 -35.91 -4.50
C ILE A 178 5.82 -37.31 -3.87
N LEU A 179 5.72 -37.40 -2.54
CA LEU A 179 5.73 -38.68 -1.83
C LEU A 179 4.54 -39.57 -2.21
N SER A 180 3.37 -38.99 -2.47
CA SER A 180 2.17 -39.74 -2.89
C SER A 180 2.30 -40.39 -4.27
N PHE A 181 3.20 -39.86 -5.12
CA PHE A 181 3.54 -40.40 -6.44
C PHE A 181 4.74 -41.35 -6.42
N ARG A 182 5.56 -41.36 -5.36
CA ARG A 182 6.58 -42.40 -5.16
C ARG A 182 5.91 -43.75 -4.91
N ARG A 183 5.73 -44.53 -5.99
CA ARG A 183 5.44 -45.97 -5.87
C ARG A 183 6.57 -46.61 -5.05
N ARG A 184 6.23 -47.38 -4.01
CA ARG A 184 7.15 -48.41 -3.48
C ARG A 184 7.55 -49.25 -4.68
N ARG A 185 8.83 -49.18 -5.09
CA ARG A 185 9.39 -50.20 -5.97
C ARG A 185 9.31 -51.49 -5.18
N GLU A 186 8.39 -52.37 -5.53
CA GLU A 186 8.48 -53.76 -5.07
C GLU A 186 9.81 -54.28 -5.56
N ASN A 187 10.64 -54.71 -4.61
CA ASN A 187 11.96 -55.24 -4.91
C ASN A 187 11.75 -56.51 -5.76
N PRO A 188 12.15 -56.55 -7.04
CA PRO A 188 11.99 -57.74 -7.87
C PRO A 188 12.77 -58.94 -7.32
N ASN A 189 13.71 -58.69 -6.40
CA ASN A 189 14.56 -59.69 -5.77
C ASN A 189 13.99 -60.24 -4.43
N SER A 190 12.76 -59.90 -4.06
CA SER A 190 12.11 -60.55 -2.91
C SER A 190 11.72 -61.98 -3.30
N LYS A 191 12.62 -62.95 -3.03
CA LYS A 191 12.31 -64.37 -3.10
C LYS A 191 11.10 -64.64 -2.19
N PRO A 192 10.05 -65.35 -2.65
CA PRO A 192 8.95 -65.73 -1.78
C PRO A 192 9.50 -66.56 -0.60
N PRO A 193 8.97 -66.37 0.61
CA PRO A 193 9.45 -67.08 1.79
C PRO A 193 9.38 -68.59 1.54
N PRO A 194 10.42 -69.37 1.90
CA PRO A 194 10.47 -70.79 1.63
C PRO A 194 9.28 -71.48 2.31
N LYS A 195 8.47 -72.18 1.52
CA LYS A 195 7.35 -72.96 2.03
C LYS A 195 7.92 -74.20 2.73
N TRP A 196 8.01 -74.14 4.05
CA TRP A 196 8.38 -75.30 4.86
C TRP A 196 7.16 -76.23 4.94
N GLY A 197 7.32 -77.40 4.32
CA GLY A 197 6.67 -78.68 4.59
C GLY A 197 5.17 -78.74 4.90
N ARG A 198 4.45 -79.53 4.11
CA ARG A 198 3.85 -80.79 4.58
C ARG A 198 4.00 -81.83 3.47
N GLY A 199 4.32 -83.07 3.87
CA GLY A 199 4.48 -84.23 2.99
C GLY A 199 3.17 -84.79 2.45
#